data_AF-A0A1I6PPR4-F1
#
_entry.id   AF-A0A1I6PPR4-F1
#
_cell.length_a   1.000
_cell.length_b   1.000
_cell.length_c   1.000
_cell.angle_alpha   90.00
_cell.angle_beta   90.00
_cell.angle_gamma   90.00
#
_symmetry.space_group_name_H-M   'P 1'
#
loop_
_entity.id
_entity.type
_entity.pdbx_description
1 polymer ?
#
loop_
_entity_poly.entity_id
_entity_poly.type
_entity_poly.pdbx_seq_one_letter_code
_entity_poly.pdbx_strand_id
1 'polypeptide(L)'
;MYRPAPHVAIFSALLASLALIVAYQWSDATFDWRGYEHIYNNGGAWLYTQGRDRGFVWLIEVANRVFGQNGYEGFRLAMLAAFVGFAVWLSFLIPAQPRLGPLHAIAVATTIVAILSVKAGVQIREGLAFAMVVVALSNYYLGRPWWIAGLILVGAAFVHGGLVPYLLLFVVSLLLPGFLNLFMPRWRLMISPAGFRRALLFIAVPFAIGAGLYLQTVDLAYLISDFGVDVSADAQTGWPKVLYWLVMGVMVWMLRQQVIDIEPVHTTISSVMFTHLLMSVFIPALYMLGLVLVLTGQLPALTSGVMRLLFTGFQVGLLLVFFGARADLKTLVLSLWTLGDGVRAYMGALTPY
;
A
#
# COMPACT_ATOMS: atom_id res chain seq x y z
N MET A 1 26.41 -17.68 17.83
CA MET A 1 25.22 -16.80 17.69
C MET A 1 23.99 -17.70 17.58
N TYR A 2 23.15 -17.70 18.62
CA TYR A 2 21.88 -18.44 18.63
C TYR A 2 20.92 -17.75 17.66
N ARG A 3 20.59 -18.37 16.53
CA ARG A 3 19.48 -17.90 15.71
C ARG A 3 18.20 -18.28 16.46
N PRO A 4 17.35 -17.34 16.90
CA PRO A 4 16.05 -17.70 17.47
C PRO A 4 15.34 -18.63 16.50
N ALA A 5 14.75 -19.71 17.02
CA ALA A 5 14.11 -20.71 16.20
C ALA A 5 13.01 -20.02 15.36
N PRO A 6 13.05 -20.10 14.01
CA PRO A 6 12.14 -19.36 13.13
C PRO A 6 10.66 -19.63 13.47
N HIS A 7 10.37 -20.79 14.06
CA HIS A 7 9.05 -21.19 14.54
C HIS A 7 8.45 -20.25 15.59
N VAL A 8 9.24 -19.69 16.51
CA VAL A 8 8.73 -18.80 17.56
C VAL A 8 8.24 -17.49 16.95
N ALA A 9 9.02 -16.91 16.03
CA ALA A 9 8.64 -15.67 15.35
C ALA A 9 7.36 -15.87 14.52
N ILE A 10 7.31 -16.94 13.73
CA ILE A 10 6.13 -17.32 12.92
C ILE A 10 4.89 -17.48 13.81
N PHE A 11 5.02 -18.20 14.93
CA PHE A 11 3.92 -18.43 15.85
C PHE A 11 3.43 -17.13 16.49
N SER A 12 4.35 -16.27 16.94
CA SER A 12 4.01 -14.94 17.48
C SER A 12 3.31 -14.06 16.46
N ALA A 13 3.69 -14.12 15.18
CA ALA A 13 3.04 -13.34 14.14
C ALA A 13 1.66 -13.85 13.77
N LEU A 14 1.48 -15.18 13.76
CA LEU A 14 0.17 -15.80 13.61
C LEU A 14 -0.74 -15.40 14.75
N LEU A 15 -0.26 -15.54 15.99
CA LEU A 15 -1.01 -15.12 17.19
C LEU A 15 -1.32 -13.63 17.18
N ALA A 16 -0.37 -12.76 16.80
CA ALA A 16 -0.62 -11.33 16.70
C ALA A 16 -1.67 -11.01 15.64
N SER A 17 -1.59 -11.64 14.46
CA SER A 17 -2.56 -11.44 13.37
C SER A 17 -3.95 -11.96 13.76
N LEU A 18 -4.03 -13.13 14.40
CA LEU A 18 -5.27 -13.70 14.92
C LEU A 18 -5.86 -12.85 16.05
N ALA A 19 -5.04 -12.46 17.03
CA ALA A 19 -5.46 -11.60 18.13
C ALA A 19 -5.98 -10.26 17.60
N LEU A 20 -5.39 -9.72 16.53
CA LEU A 20 -5.87 -8.50 15.89
C LEU A 20 -7.17 -8.71 15.12
N ILE A 21 -7.33 -9.81 14.39
CA ILE A 21 -8.61 -10.15 13.75
C ILE A 21 -9.70 -10.33 14.82
N VAL A 22 -9.41 -11.02 15.92
CA VAL A 22 -10.36 -11.25 17.02
C VAL A 22 -10.68 -9.95 17.74
N ALA A 23 -9.67 -9.16 18.12
CA ALA A 23 -9.86 -7.85 18.75
C ALA A 23 -10.68 -6.92 17.86
N TYR A 24 -10.46 -6.96 16.54
CA TYR A 24 -11.22 -6.21 15.56
C TYR A 24 -12.69 -6.68 15.46
N GLN A 25 -12.96 -7.99 15.51
CA GLN A 25 -14.32 -8.51 15.50
C GLN A 25 -15.07 -8.28 16.82
N TRP A 26 -14.35 -8.11 17.93
CA TRP A 26 -14.91 -7.95 19.28
C TRP A 26 -14.98 -6.51 19.76
N SER A 27 -14.30 -5.57 19.10
CA SER A 27 -14.54 -4.15 19.34
C SER A 27 -15.91 -3.75 18.79
N ASP A 28 -16.68 -2.96 19.54
CA ASP A 28 -17.86 -2.24 19.02
C ASP A 28 -17.52 -1.37 17.80
N ALA A 29 -16.24 -1.16 17.57
CA ALA A 29 -15.67 -0.76 16.32
C ALA A 29 -15.78 -1.89 15.28
N THR A 30 -16.98 -2.06 14.73
CA THR A 30 -17.20 -2.80 13.50
C THR A 30 -16.40 -2.13 12.36
N PHE A 31 -16.39 -2.72 11.16
CA PHE A 31 -16.11 -1.93 9.95
C PHE A 31 -16.88 -0.61 10.05
N ASP A 32 -16.35 0.49 9.50
CA ASP A 32 -16.99 1.81 9.49
C ASP A 32 -18.27 1.83 8.62
N TRP A 33 -19.09 0.79 8.70
CA TRP A 33 -20.39 0.66 8.10
C TRP A 33 -21.25 1.88 8.38
N ARG A 34 -21.14 2.52 9.54
CA ARG A 34 -21.87 3.77 9.85
C ARG A 34 -21.41 4.94 8.97
N GLY A 35 -20.10 5.19 8.88
CA GLY A 35 -19.57 6.20 7.96
C GLY A 35 -19.90 5.88 6.50
N TYR A 36 -19.83 4.60 6.13
CA TYR A 36 -20.18 4.15 4.77
C TYR A 36 -21.67 4.19 4.48
N GLU A 37 -22.53 3.97 5.46
CA GLU A 37 -23.98 4.14 5.35
C GLU A 37 -24.30 5.59 5.06
N HIS A 38 -23.65 6.52 5.75
CA HIS A 38 -23.82 7.94 5.45
C HIS A 38 -23.34 8.30 4.03
N ILE A 39 -22.17 7.80 3.61
CA ILE A 39 -21.69 7.99 2.23
C ILE A 39 -22.67 7.37 1.23
N TYR A 40 -23.15 6.16 1.48
CA TYR A 40 -24.06 5.42 0.61
C TYR A 40 -25.41 6.13 0.46
N ASN A 41 -26.03 6.49 1.58
CA ASN A 41 -27.34 7.14 1.63
C ASN A 41 -27.32 8.53 0.98
N ASN A 42 -26.18 9.22 1.04
CA ASN A 42 -25.97 10.48 0.32
C ASN A 42 -25.52 10.27 -1.15
N GLY A 43 -25.54 9.04 -1.68
CA GLY A 43 -25.12 8.73 -3.04
C GLY A 43 -23.65 9.07 -3.32
N GLY A 44 -22.82 9.15 -2.29
CA GLY A 44 -21.44 9.61 -2.39
C GLY A 44 -21.30 11.11 -2.72
N ALA A 45 -22.32 11.93 -2.47
CA ALA A 45 -22.35 13.35 -2.84
C ALA A 45 -21.08 14.10 -2.42
N TRP A 46 -20.61 13.93 -1.18
CA TRP A 46 -19.36 14.55 -0.71
C TRP A 46 -18.13 14.12 -1.52
N LEU A 47 -18.03 12.84 -1.89
CA LEU A 47 -16.93 12.34 -2.74
C LEU A 47 -17.01 12.92 -4.15
N TYR A 48 -18.22 12.97 -4.70
CA TYR A 48 -18.47 13.49 -6.03
C TYR A 48 -18.15 14.99 -6.13
N THR A 49 -18.61 15.80 -5.16
CA THR A 49 -18.34 17.25 -5.12
C THR A 49 -16.84 17.55 -4.99
N GLN A 50 -16.11 16.67 -4.29
CA GLN A 50 -14.66 16.76 -4.14
C GLN A 50 -13.90 16.18 -5.34
N GLY A 51 -14.59 15.63 -6.34
CA GLY A 51 -13.98 14.97 -7.50
C GLY A 51 -13.19 13.70 -7.15
N ARG A 52 -13.44 13.08 -5.99
CA ARG A 52 -12.68 11.94 -5.44
C ARG A 52 -13.42 10.62 -5.67
N ASP A 53 -12.65 9.54 -5.79
CA ASP A 53 -13.11 8.15 -5.72
C ASP A 53 -14.37 7.85 -6.56
N ARG A 54 -14.40 8.38 -7.79
CA ARG A 54 -15.53 8.29 -8.72
C ARG A 54 -15.97 6.86 -8.99
N GLY A 55 -15.03 5.91 -9.00
CA GLY A 55 -15.34 4.50 -9.15
C GLY A 55 -16.12 3.94 -7.97
N PHE A 56 -15.85 4.41 -6.76
CA PHE A 56 -16.63 4.01 -5.59
C PHE A 56 -18.05 4.59 -5.63
N VAL A 57 -18.20 5.85 -6.05
CA VAL A 57 -19.53 6.47 -6.26
C VAL A 57 -20.32 5.68 -7.31
N TRP A 58 -19.67 5.32 -8.43
CA TRP A 58 -20.29 4.47 -9.45
C TRP A 58 -20.70 3.09 -8.92
N LEU A 59 -19.89 2.47 -8.05
CA LEU A 59 -20.27 1.20 -7.40
C LEU A 59 -21.51 1.34 -6.50
N ILE A 60 -21.65 2.46 -5.79
CA ILE A 60 -22.86 2.77 -4.99
C ILE A 60 -24.08 2.87 -5.92
N GLU A 61 -23.96 3.59 -7.04
CA GLU A 61 -25.05 3.70 -8.02
C GLU A 61 -25.45 2.34 -8.61
N VAL A 62 -24.47 1.50 -8.95
CA VAL A 62 -24.73 0.14 -9.44
C VAL A 62 -25.43 -0.69 -8.38
N ALA A 63 -24.97 -0.63 -7.13
CA ALA A 63 -25.61 -1.35 -6.02
C ALA A 63 -27.06 -0.90 -5.81
N ASN A 64 -27.33 0.40 -5.85
CA ASN A 64 -28.70 0.95 -5.76
C ASN A 64 -29.60 0.44 -6.90
N ARG A 65 -29.07 0.36 -8.13
CA ARG A 65 -29.82 -0.17 -9.28
C ARG A 65 -30.08 -1.66 -9.20
N VAL A 66 -29.11 -2.44 -8.68
CA VAL A 66 -29.18 -3.91 -8.62
C VAL A 66 -30.00 -4.39 -7.44
N PHE A 67 -29.83 -3.79 -6.26
CA PHE A 67 -30.45 -4.25 -5.01
C PHE A 67 -31.70 -3.46 -4.60
N GLY A 68 -32.01 -2.35 -5.28
CA GLY A 68 -33.23 -1.57 -5.08
C GLY A 68 -33.37 -1.04 -3.65
N GLN A 69 -34.51 -1.31 -2.99
CA GLN A 69 -34.80 -0.85 -1.63
C GLN A 69 -33.81 -1.38 -0.58
N ASN A 70 -33.13 -2.50 -0.86
CA ASN A 70 -32.08 -3.07 0.01
C ASN A 70 -30.67 -2.67 -0.46
N GLY A 71 -30.54 -1.53 -1.16
CA GLY A 71 -29.30 -1.02 -1.75
C GLY A 71 -28.07 -1.15 -0.84
N TYR A 72 -28.16 -0.56 0.35
CA TYR A 72 -27.04 -0.51 1.29
C TYR A 72 -26.66 -1.89 1.84
N GLU A 73 -27.65 -2.71 2.20
CA GLU A 73 -27.40 -4.07 2.70
C GLU A 73 -26.80 -4.96 1.61
N GLY A 74 -27.34 -4.88 0.39
CA GLY A 74 -26.79 -5.58 -0.77
C GLY A 74 -25.36 -5.14 -1.09
N PHE A 75 -25.07 -3.83 -1.00
CA PHE A 75 -23.72 -3.30 -1.14
C PHE A 75 -22.77 -3.85 -0.07
N ARG A 76 -23.19 -3.86 1.20
CA ARG A 76 -22.42 -4.43 2.32
C ARG A 76 -22.07 -5.89 2.09
N LEU A 77 -23.06 -6.71 1.72
CA LEU A 77 -22.87 -8.13 1.43
C LEU A 77 -21.97 -8.35 0.21
N ALA A 78 -22.12 -7.55 -0.85
CA ALA A 78 -21.26 -7.61 -2.03
C ALA A 78 -19.80 -7.28 -1.70
N MET A 79 -19.56 -6.27 -0.86
CA MET A 79 -18.23 -5.92 -0.38
C MET A 79 -17.61 -7.03 0.47
N LEU A 80 -18.37 -7.61 1.40
CA LEU A 80 -17.92 -8.75 2.20
C LEU A 80 -17.58 -9.95 1.30
N ALA A 81 -18.44 -10.27 0.35
CA ALA A 81 -18.20 -11.34 -0.63
C ALA A 81 -16.94 -11.09 -1.46
N ALA A 82 -16.67 -9.84 -1.85
CA ALA A 82 -15.44 -9.49 -2.57
C ALA A 82 -14.18 -9.73 -1.72
N PHE A 83 -14.18 -9.34 -0.43
CA PHE A 83 -13.04 -9.59 0.47
C PHE A 83 -12.86 -11.09 0.78
N VAL A 84 -13.95 -11.84 0.94
CA VAL A 84 -13.89 -13.30 1.11
C VAL A 84 -13.32 -13.96 -0.15
N GLY A 85 -13.84 -13.61 -1.32
CA GLY A 85 -13.34 -14.10 -2.60
C GLY A 85 -11.86 -13.78 -2.80
N PHE A 86 -11.44 -12.59 -2.39
CA PHE A 86 -10.04 -12.20 -2.39
C PHE A 86 -9.19 -13.06 -1.44
N ALA A 87 -9.62 -13.28 -0.20
CA ALA A 87 -8.88 -14.10 0.77
C ALA A 87 -8.74 -15.55 0.29
N VAL A 88 -9.80 -16.10 -0.29
CA VAL A 88 -9.80 -17.42 -0.94
C VAL A 88 -8.82 -17.43 -2.11
N TRP A 89 -8.84 -16.42 -2.97
CA TRP A 89 -7.89 -16.32 -4.09
C TRP A 89 -6.44 -16.23 -3.61
N LEU A 90 -6.15 -15.48 -2.55
CA LEU A 90 -4.82 -15.41 -1.94
C LEU A 90 -4.38 -16.79 -1.42
N SER A 91 -5.32 -17.56 -0.85
CA SER A 91 -5.03 -18.91 -0.35
C SER A 91 -4.58 -19.88 -1.44
N PHE A 92 -5.04 -19.71 -2.68
CA PHE A 92 -4.59 -20.51 -3.82
C PHE A 92 -3.20 -20.12 -4.33
N LEU A 93 -2.70 -18.94 -3.97
CA LEU A 93 -1.34 -18.50 -4.33
C LEU A 93 -0.29 -19.02 -3.36
N ILE A 94 -0.68 -19.40 -2.14
CA ILE A 94 0.23 -19.91 -1.09
C ILE A 94 0.95 -21.21 -1.54
N PRO A 95 0.28 -22.23 -2.10
CA PRO A 95 0.93 -23.47 -2.56
C PRO A 95 1.84 -23.26 -3.78
N ALA A 96 1.65 -22.18 -4.54
CA ALA A 96 2.43 -21.87 -5.73
C ALA A 96 3.83 -21.30 -5.41
N GLN A 97 4.20 -21.19 -4.13
CA GLN A 97 5.47 -20.62 -3.66
C GLN A 97 6.41 -21.72 -3.12
N PRO A 98 7.09 -22.50 -4.00
CA PRO A 98 7.84 -23.70 -3.62
C PRO A 98 9.06 -23.45 -2.72
N ARG A 99 9.49 -22.19 -2.55
CA ARG A 99 10.65 -21.83 -1.71
C ARG A 99 10.27 -21.45 -0.28
N LEU A 100 8.97 -21.30 0.01
CA LEU A 100 8.49 -21.00 1.36
C LEU A 100 8.12 -22.32 2.05
N GLY A 101 8.63 -22.53 3.27
CA GLY A 101 8.05 -23.55 4.13
C GLY A 101 6.57 -23.22 4.39
N PRO A 102 5.67 -24.22 4.47
CA PRO A 102 4.22 -24.00 4.54
C PRO A 102 3.82 -23.07 5.69
N LEU A 103 4.49 -23.16 6.84
CA LEU A 103 4.25 -22.29 7.99
C LEU A 103 4.56 -20.81 7.73
N HIS A 104 5.63 -20.50 6.98
CA HIS A 104 5.96 -19.11 6.64
C HIS A 104 4.95 -18.55 5.64
N ALA A 105 4.55 -19.37 4.66
CA ALA A 105 3.58 -18.98 3.64
C ALA A 105 2.21 -18.68 4.28
N ILE A 106 1.78 -19.51 5.25
CA ILE A 106 0.57 -19.28 6.05
C ILE A 106 0.71 -18.00 6.87
N ALA A 107 1.82 -17.78 7.58
CA ALA A 107 1.99 -16.58 8.39
C ALA A 107 1.94 -15.28 7.58
N VAL A 108 2.58 -15.24 6.40
CA VAL A 108 2.51 -14.06 5.53
C VAL A 108 1.11 -13.88 4.98
N ALA A 109 0.45 -14.95 4.54
CA ALA A 109 -0.93 -14.85 4.04
C ALA A 109 -1.90 -14.37 5.12
N THR A 110 -1.82 -14.91 6.34
CA THR A 110 -2.62 -14.45 7.48
C THR A 110 -2.35 -12.98 7.78
N THR A 111 -1.09 -12.53 7.66
CA THR A 111 -0.76 -11.12 7.87
C THR A 111 -1.31 -10.22 6.76
N ILE A 112 -1.25 -10.64 5.49
CA ILE A 112 -1.86 -9.91 4.37
C ILE A 112 -3.38 -9.83 4.56
N VAL A 113 -4.02 -10.94 4.92
CA VAL A 113 -5.46 -10.97 5.23
C VAL A 113 -5.77 -10.04 6.40
N ALA A 114 -4.97 -10.02 7.47
CA ALA A 114 -5.16 -9.11 8.58
C ALA A 114 -5.01 -7.64 8.14
N ILE A 115 -3.99 -7.30 7.35
CA ILE A 115 -3.78 -5.95 6.80
C ILE A 115 -5.00 -5.52 5.96
N LEU A 116 -5.53 -6.42 5.14
CA LEU A 116 -6.71 -6.17 4.32
C LEU A 116 -7.97 -6.00 5.16
N SER A 117 -8.17 -6.83 6.18
CA SER A 117 -9.29 -6.72 7.10
C SER A 117 -9.25 -5.39 7.85
N VAL A 118 -8.07 -4.98 8.33
CA VAL A 118 -7.89 -3.66 8.97
C VAL A 118 -8.18 -2.55 7.97
N LYS A 119 -7.59 -2.59 6.76
CA LYS A 119 -7.86 -1.57 5.72
C LYS A 119 -9.32 -1.53 5.29
N ALA A 120 -9.97 -2.68 5.14
CA ALA A 120 -11.39 -2.77 4.85
C ALA A 120 -12.20 -2.19 6.01
N GLY A 121 -11.79 -2.46 7.25
CA GLY A 121 -12.43 -1.98 8.47
C GLY A 121 -12.41 -0.48 8.63
N VAL A 122 -11.27 0.15 8.37
CA VAL A 122 -11.10 1.61 8.48
C VAL A 122 -11.61 2.31 7.21
N GLN A 123 -11.26 1.78 6.05
CA GLN A 123 -11.36 2.44 4.76
C GLN A 123 -11.70 1.42 3.66
N ILE A 124 -12.93 0.90 3.64
CA ILE A 124 -13.44 -0.03 2.62
C ILE A 124 -12.98 0.31 1.20
N ARG A 125 -12.99 1.60 0.82
CA ARG A 125 -12.46 2.11 -0.47
C ARG A 125 -11.00 1.75 -0.70
N GLU A 126 -10.14 2.06 0.27
CA GLU A 126 -8.71 1.76 0.21
C GLU A 126 -8.45 0.26 0.27
N GLY A 127 -9.21 -0.47 1.10
CA GLY A 127 -9.13 -1.92 1.19
C GLY A 127 -9.47 -2.62 -0.13
N LEU A 128 -10.56 -2.20 -0.79
CA LEU A 128 -10.97 -2.72 -2.09
C LEU A 128 -9.93 -2.42 -3.16
N ALA A 129 -9.49 -1.16 -3.23
CA ALA A 129 -8.52 -0.72 -4.22
C ALA A 129 -7.16 -1.42 -4.02
N PHE A 130 -6.73 -1.62 -2.77
CA PHE A 130 -5.52 -2.38 -2.46
C PHE A 130 -5.66 -3.87 -2.82
N ALA A 131 -6.81 -4.50 -2.56
CA ALA A 131 -7.10 -5.87 -3.00
C ALA A 131 -6.94 -6.00 -4.53
N MET A 132 -7.47 -5.03 -5.29
CA MET A 132 -7.29 -4.98 -6.74
C MET A 132 -5.80 -4.88 -7.14
N VAL A 133 -4.99 -4.07 -6.45
CA VAL A 133 -3.54 -4.00 -6.68
C VAL A 133 -2.88 -5.37 -6.47
N VAL A 134 -3.24 -6.09 -5.41
CA VAL A 134 -2.68 -7.43 -5.15
C VAL A 134 -3.04 -8.40 -6.28
N VAL A 135 -4.29 -8.37 -6.76
CA VAL A 135 -4.72 -9.18 -7.91
C VAL A 135 -4.00 -8.76 -9.19
N ALA A 136 -3.79 -7.47 -9.43
CA ALA A 136 -3.06 -7.00 -10.61
C ALA A 136 -1.61 -7.49 -10.60
N LEU A 137 -0.90 -7.29 -9.49
CA LEU A 137 0.51 -7.63 -9.37
C LEU A 137 0.74 -9.14 -9.41
N SER A 138 -0.04 -9.92 -8.67
CA SER A 138 0.04 -11.39 -8.75
C SER A 138 -0.14 -11.91 -10.18
N ASN A 139 -1.15 -11.44 -10.94
CA ASN A 139 -1.35 -11.84 -12.33
C ASN A 139 -0.12 -11.48 -13.16
N TYR A 140 0.40 -10.27 -12.97
CA TYR A 140 1.60 -9.80 -13.66
C TYR A 140 2.84 -10.67 -13.34
N TYR A 141 3.05 -11.05 -12.09
CA TYR A 141 4.16 -11.90 -11.66
C TYR A 141 4.00 -13.37 -12.03
N LEU A 142 2.76 -13.85 -12.15
CA LEU A 142 2.44 -15.18 -12.69
C LEU A 142 2.60 -15.26 -14.22
N GLY A 143 3.13 -14.21 -14.86
CA GLY A 143 3.39 -14.17 -16.30
C GLY A 143 2.13 -13.98 -17.15
N ARG A 144 1.02 -13.55 -16.57
CA ARG A 144 -0.17 -13.17 -17.33
C ARG A 144 0.11 -11.88 -18.13
N PRO A 145 -0.64 -11.64 -19.23
CA PRO A 145 -0.46 -10.44 -20.02
C PRO A 145 -0.55 -9.15 -19.20
N TRP A 146 0.40 -8.24 -19.42
CA TRP A 146 0.50 -6.97 -18.68
C TRP A 146 -0.77 -6.12 -18.75
N TRP A 147 -1.55 -6.23 -19.83
CA TRP A 147 -2.77 -5.45 -20.00
C TRP A 147 -3.86 -5.84 -19.00
N ILE A 148 -3.91 -7.10 -18.53
CA ILE A 148 -4.84 -7.52 -17.47
C ILE A 148 -4.50 -6.78 -16.19
N ALA A 149 -3.22 -6.79 -15.79
CA ALA A 149 -2.76 -6.07 -14.62
C ALA A 149 -2.99 -4.56 -14.76
N GLY A 150 -2.75 -3.99 -15.95
CA GLY A 150 -3.01 -2.59 -16.25
C GLY A 150 -4.49 -2.22 -16.08
N LEU A 151 -5.42 -3.00 -16.62
CA LEU A 151 -6.86 -2.75 -16.47
C LEU A 151 -7.30 -2.81 -15.01
N ILE A 152 -6.80 -3.78 -14.24
CA ILE A 152 -7.12 -3.89 -12.81
C ILE A 152 -6.55 -2.69 -12.03
N LEU A 153 -5.34 -2.22 -12.35
CA LEU A 153 -4.75 -1.02 -11.74
C LEU A 153 -5.51 0.26 -12.11
N VAL A 154 -6.02 0.37 -13.34
CA VAL A 154 -6.92 1.47 -13.73
C VAL A 154 -8.19 1.44 -12.89
N GLY A 155 -8.80 0.27 -12.74
CA GLY A 155 -9.95 0.09 -11.86
C GLY A 155 -9.65 0.46 -10.41
N ALA A 156 -8.49 0.06 -9.89
CA ALA A 156 -8.06 0.38 -8.53
C ALA A 156 -7.88 1.90 -8.33
N ALA A 157 -7.23 2.58 -9.28
CA ALA A 157 -7.06 4.04 -9.27
C ALA A 157 -8.39 4.79 -9.45
N PHE A 158 -9.36 4.19 -10.16
CA PHE A 158 -10.71 4.74 -10.31
C PHE A 158 -11.51 4.61 -9.02
N VAL A 159 -11.41 3.48 -8.31
CA VAL A 159 -12.03 3.25 -7.00
C VAL A 159 -11.41 4.14 -5.93
N HIS A 160 -10.08 4.31 -5.95
CA HIS A 160 -9.37 5.14 -4.99
C HIS A 160 -8.24 5.96 -5.63
N GLY A 161 -8.40 7.28 -5.61
CA GLY A 161 -7.44 8.20 -6.25
C GLY A 161 -6.01 8.13 -5.69
N GLY A 162 -5.86 7.69 -4.43
CA GLY A 162 -4.55 7.46 -3.80
C GLY A 162 -3.70 6.39 -4.51
N LEU A 163 -4.29 5.59 -5.41
CA LEU A 163 -3.56 4.59 -6.19
C LEU A 163 -3.08 5.06 -7.57
N VAL A 164 -3.46 6.27 -8.00
CA VAL A 164 -3.01 6.84 -9.28
C VAL A 164 -1.48 6.84 -9.42
N PRO A 165 -0.67 7.21 -8.38
CA PRO A 165 0.78 7.14 -8.49
C PRO A 165 1.33 5.75 -8.81
N TYR A 166 0.69 4.69 -8.33
CA TYR A 166 1.09 3.30 -8.61
C TYR A 166 0.74 2.87 -10.02
N LEU A 167 -0.42 3.30 -10.54
CA LEU A 167 -0.77 3.12 -11.94
C LEU A 167 0.25 3.83 -12.85
N LEU A 168 0.60 5.08 -12.54
CA LEU A 168 1.62 5.81 -13.30
C LEU A 168 2.97 5.10 -13.24
N LEU A 169 3.38 4.62 -12.07
CA LEU A 169 4.60 3.83 -11.91
C LEU A 169 4.60 2.57 -12.78
N PHE A 170 3.45 1.89 -12.86
CA PHE A 170 3.26 0.73 -13.73
C PHE A 170 3.33 1.09 -15.21
N VAL A 171 2.67 2.16 -15.66
CA VAL A 171 2.76 2.62 -17.05
C VAL A 171 4.20 3.00 -17.42
N VAL A 172 4.89 3.73 -16.55
CA VAL A 172 6.30 4.10 -16.76
C VAL A 172 7.17 2.84 -16.83
N SER A 173 6.94 1.82 -16.00
CA SER A 173 7.73 0.58 -16.04
C SER A 173 7.53 -0.24 -17.31
N LEU A 174 6.40 -0.11 -17.99
CA LEU A 174 6.14 -0.71 -19.30
C LEU A 174 6.86 0.05 -20.42
N LEU A 175 6.82 1.38 -20.39
CA LEU A 175 7.35 2.23 -21.46
C LEU A 175 8.87 2.41 -21.38
N LEU A 176 9.42 2.51 -20.17
CA LEU A 176 10.83 2.83 -19.94
C LEU A 176 11.80 1.82 -20.59
N PRO A 177 11.58 0.49 -20.56
CA PRO A 177 12.43 -0.44 -21.28
C PRO A 177 12.50 -0.18 -22.79
N GLY A 178 11.37 0.14 -23.42
CA GLY A 178 11.32 0.48 -24.86
C GLY A 178 12.06 1.77 -25.17
N PHE A 179 11.84 2.80 -24.35
CA PHE A 179 12.56 4.08 -24.45
C PHE A 179 14.07 3.89 -24.30
N LEU A 180 14.52 3.15 -23.29
CA LEU A 180 15.95 2.87 -23.09
C LEU A 180 16.57 2.09 -24.25
N ASN A 181 15.81 1.17 -24.87
CA ASN A 181 16.28 0.42 -26.04
C ASN A 181 16.45 1.30 -27.27
N LEU A 182 15.53 2.23 -27.50
CA LEU A 182 15.55 3.13 -28.66
C LEU A 182 16.66 4.18 -28.54
N PHE A 183 16.78 4.83 -27.38
CA PHE A 183 17.61 6.02 -27.23
C PHE A 183 18.96 5.75 -26.57
N MET A 184 19.10 4.66 -25.82
CA MET A 184 20.33 4.37 -25.08
C MET A 184 20.82 2.91 -25.22
N PRO A 185 20.90 2.35 -26.44
CA PRO A 185 21.30 0.94 -26.63
C PRO A 185 22.70 0.64 -26.08
N ARG A 186 23.63 1.61 -26.09
CA ARG A 186 24.98 1.47 -25.53
C ARG A 186 25.04 1.51 -24.01
N TRP A 187 24.08 2.17 -23.35
CA TRP A 187 24.07 2.30 -21.88
C TRP A 187 23.69 1.01 -21.17
N ARG A 188 22.94 0.12 -21.83
CA ARG A 188 22.65 -1.24 -21.35
C ARG A 188 23.90 -2.03 -20.96
N LEU A 189 25.01 -1.80 -21.67
CA LEU A 189 26.28 -2.51 -21.45
C LEU A 189 27.17 -1.83 -20.40
N MET A 190 26.96 -0.53 -20.14
CA MET A 190 27.86 0.26 -19.29
C MET A 190 27.35 0.41 -17.86
N ILE A 191 26.04 0.35 -17.64
CA ILE A 191 25.47 0.57 -16.31
C ILE A 191 25.14 -0.77 -15.67
N SER A 192 25.94 -1.15 -14.67
CA SER A 192 25.56 -2.25 -13.78
C SER A 192 24.18 -1.96 -13.15
N PRO A 193 23.31 -2.97 -12.94
CA PRO A 193 22.02 -2.76 -12.28
C PRO A 193 22.14 -2.00 -10.96
N ALA A 194 23.23 -2.21 -10.22
CA ALA A 194 23.56 -1.47 -9.01
C ALA A 194 23.84 0.02 -9.27
N GLY A 195 24.59 0.36 -10.33
CA GLY A 195 24.85 1.73 -10.75
C GLY A 195 23.56 2.46 -11.15
N PHE A 196 22.68 1.82 -11.92
CA PHE A 196 21.39 2.38 -12.31
C PHE A 196 20.52 2.70 -11.08
N ARG A 197 20.42 1.75 -10.14
CA ARG A 197 19.68 1.96 -8.88
C ARG A 197 20.22 3.12 -8.05
N ARG A 198 21.55 3.26 -7.96
CA ARG A 198 22.19 4.37 -7.22
C ARG A 198 21.91 5.70 -7.89
N ALA A 199 21.99 5.76 -9.22
CA ALA A 199 21.67 6.98 -9.98
C ALA A 199 20.21 7.40 -9.80
N LEU A 200 19.27 6.45 -9.89
CA LEU A 200 17.86 6.68 -9.62
C LEU A 200 17.61 7.24 -8.22
N LEU A 201 18.22 6.64 -7.19
CA LEU A 201 18.12 7.13 -5.82
C LEU A 201 18.73 8.54 -5.67
N PHE A 202 19.88 8.78 -6.30
CA PHE A 202 20.58 10.05 -6.27
C PHE A 202 19.78 11.18 -6.92
N ILE A 203 18.93 10.88 -7.91
CA ILE A 203 18.02 11.87 -8.53
C ILE A 203 16.75 12.05 -7.69
N ALA A 204 16.19 10.94 -7.19
CA ALA A 204 14.92 10.93 -6.47
C ALA A 204 14.97 11.71 -5.15
N VAL A 205 16.08 11.57 -4.40
CA VAL A 205 16.21 12.18 -3.06
C VAL A 205 16.28 13.71 -3.13
N PRO A 206 17.15 14.35 -3.92
CA PRO A 206 17.17 15.81 -4.07
C PRO A 206 15.86 16.35 -4.64
N PHE A 207 15.23 15.65 -5.58
CA PHE A 207 13.93 16.08 -6.12
C PHE A 207 12.84 16.07 -5.03
N ALA A 208 12.78 15.02 -4.20
CA ALA A 208 11.85 14.95 -3.08
C ALA A 208 12.11 16.03 -2.02
N ILE A 209 13.38 16.33 -1.72
CA ILE A 209 13.76 17.43 -0.83
C ILE A 209 13.31 18.76 -1.41
N GLY A 210 13.64 19.03 -2.68
CA GLY A 210 13.24 20.24 -3.39
C GLY A 210 11.73 20.41 -3.43
N ALA A 211 10.97 19.34 -3.68
CA ALA A 211 9.51 19.35 -3.64
C ALA A 211 8.99 19.66 -2.22
N GLY A 212 9.56 19.03 -1.19
CA GLY A 212 9.19 19.30 0.21
C GLY A 212 9.44 20.75 0.62
N LEU A 213 10.57 21.32 0.19
CA LEU A 213 10.91 22.74 0.41
C LEU A 213 10.00 23.67 -0.39
N TYR A 214 9.70 23.34 -1.65
CA TYR A 214 8.79 24.13 -2.48
C TYR A 214 7.37 24.17 -1.90
N LEU A 215 6.87 23.06 -1.38
CA LEU A 215 5.55 23.01 -0.73
C LEU A 215 5.47 23.92 0.51
N GLN A 216 6.59 24.38 1.08
CA GLN A 216 6.58 25.39 2.13
C GLN A 216 6.24 26.79 1.62
N THR A 217 6.48 27.04 0.33
CA THR A 217 6.28 28.35 -0.30
C THR A 217 4.89 28.51 -0.90
N VAL A 218 4.12 27.42 -1.00
CA VAL A 218 2.78 27.41 -1.56
C VAL A 218 1.76 27.43 -0.42
N ASP A 219 0.79 28.34 -0.49
CA ASP A 219 -0.34 28.33 0.44
C ASP A 219 -1.26 27.13 0.12
N LEU A 220 -0.92 26.00 0.74
CA LEU A 220 -1.64 24.73 0.58
C LEU A 220 -2.88 24.64 1.47
N ALA A 221 -3.17 25.62 2.33
CA ALA A 221 -4.32 25.56 3.23
C ALA A 221 -5.64 25.36 2.46
N TYR A 222 -5.78 25.97 1.27
CA TYR A 222 -6.94 25.81 0.40
C TYR A 222 -6.99 24.46 -0.34
N LEU A 223 -5.83 23.87 -0.68
CA LEU A 223 -5.76 22.54 -1.33
C LEU A 223 -5.99 21.39 -0.34
N ILE A 224 -5.84 21.65 0.96
CA ILE A 224 -5.76 20.64 2.01
C ILE A 224 -7.00 20.61 2.92
N SER A 225 -7.78 21.68 3.01
CA SER A 225 -9.06 21.68 3.74
C SER A 225 -10.02 20.57 3.29
N ASP A 226 -9.84 20.06 2.07
CA ASP A 226 -10.62 18.95 1.49
C ASP A 226 -10.08 17.54 1.80
N PHE A 227 -8.87 17.44 2.38
CA PHE A 227 -8.28 16.20 2.84
C PHE A 227 -8.47 16.05 4.35
N GLY A 228 -9.73 15.90 4.77
CA GLY A 228 -10.14 15.66 6.16
C GLY A 228 -9.52 14.38 6.74
N VAL A 229 -8.28 14.48 7.19
CA VAL A 229 -7.56 13.41 7.87
C VAL A 229 -6.77 14.01 9.02
N ASP A 230 -7.36 13.92 10.21
CA ASP A 230 -6.65 14.17 11.45
C ASP A 230 -5.62 13.05 11.66
N VAL A 231 -4.35 13.41 11.54
CA VAL A 231 -3.28 12.63 12.18
C VAL A 231 -3.37 12.98 13.66
N SER A 232 -3.49 12.00 14.55
CA SER A 232 -3.55 12.22 16.00
C SER A 232 -2.56 13.31 16.45
N ALA A 233 -3.05 14.32 17.17
CA ALA A 233 -2.26 15.47 17.64
C ALA A 233 -0.94 15.06 18.33
N ASP A 234 -0.92 13.90 19.00
CA ASP A 234 0.25 13.34 19.68
C ASP A 234 1.39 12.87 18.75
N ALA A 235 1.11 12.68 17.46
CA ALA A 235 2.11 12.38 16.44
C ALA A 235 2.65 13.64 15.74
N GLN A 236 2.16 14.83 16.10
CA GLN A 236 2.46 16.06 15.37
C GLN A 236 3.64 16.85 15.93
N THR A 237 4.06 16.63 17.18
CA THR A 237 5.13 17.40 17.84
C THR A 237 6.10 16.53 18.65
N GLY A 238 7.36 16.97 18.74
CA GLY A 238 8.37 16.40 19.66
C GLY A 238 9.18 15.20 19.15
N TRP A 239 9.98 14.64 20.06
CA TRP A 239 10.91 13.52 19.81
C TRP A 239 10.27 12.20 19.33
N PRO A 240 9.07 11.80 19.80
CA PRO A 240 8.42 10.56 19.34
C PRO A 240 8.16 10.54 17.82
N LYS A 241 7.83 11.69 17.23
CA LYS A 241 7.64 11.85 15.78
C LYS A 241 8.93 11.57 15.01
N VAL A 242 10.04 12.12 15.48
CA VAL A 242 11.36 11.89 14.86
C VAL A 242 11.75 10.41 14.94
N LEU A 243 11.56 9.78 16.10
CA LEU A 243 11.83 8.36 16.29
C LEU A 243 10.98 7.48 15.35
N TYR A 244 9.69 7.80 15.20
CA TYR A 244 8.81 7.10 14.27
C TYR A 244 9.34 7.15 12.83
N TRP A 245 9.75 8.32 12.35
CA TRP A 245 10.31 8.45 11.00
C TRP A 245 11.66 7.76 10.86
N LEU A 246 12.51 7.75 11.90
CA LEU A 246 13.74 6.96 11.89
C LEU A 246 13.46 5.46 11.76
N VAL A 247 12.50 4.93 12.54
CA VAL A 247 12.07 3.53 12.43
C VAL A 247 11.52 3.26 11.02
N MET A 248 10.69 4.15 10.48
CA MET A 248 10.18 4.03 9.11
C MET A 248 11.32 4.00 8.07
N GLY A 249 12.35 4.83 8.23
CA GLY A 249 13.53 4.81 7.35
C GLY A 249 14.26 3.47 7.38
N VAL A 250 14.43 2.87 8.56
CA VAL A 250 14.99 1.52 8.71
C VAL A 250 14.09 0.49 8.03
N MET A 251 12.78 0.56 8.21
CA MET A 251 11.82 -0.34 7.57
C MET A 251 11.87 -0.21 6.03
N VAL A 252 11.91 1.01 5.49
CA VAL A 252 12.05 1.27 4.03
C VAL A 252 13.33 0.67 3.49
N TRP A 253 14.45 0.86 4.20
CA TRP A 253 15.74 0.29 3.80
C TRP A 253 15.71 -1.24 3.83
N MET A 254 15.17 -1.84 4.89
CA MET A 254 15.03 -3.29 5.03
C MET A 254 14.18 -3.87 3.90
N LEU A 255 13.01 -3.29 3.64
CA LEU A 255 12.11 -3.71 2.57
C LEU A 255 12.79 -3.61 1.20
N ARG A 256 13.46 -2.50 0.93
CA ARG A 256 14.23 -2.31 -0.31
C ARG A 256 15.27 -3.40 -0.52
N GLN A 257 16.02 -3.78 0.52
CA GLN A 257 17.00 -4.86 0.42
C GLN A 257 16.33 -6.19 0.07
N GLN A 258 15.22 -6.53 0.74
CA GLN A 258 14.49 -7.77 0.45
C GLN A 258 13.95 -7.82 -0.97
N VAL A 259 13.46 -6.69 -1.47
CA VAL A 259 12.86 -6.61 -2.79
C VAL A 259 13.93 -6.67 -3.90
N ILE A 260 15.09 -6.02 -3.70
CA ILE A 260 16.23 -6.16 -4.64
C ILE A 260 16.72 -7.61 -4.67
N ASP A 261 16.70 -8.28 -3.53
CA ASP A 261 17.15 -9.66 -3.38
C ASP A 261 16.28 -10.69 -4.14
N ILE A 262 15.01 -10.37 -4.42
CA ILE A 262 14.11 -11.21 -5.23
C ILE A 262 14.11 -10.85 -6.71
N GLU A 263 14.88 -9.83 -7.13
CA GLU A 263 14.99 -9.40 -8.52
C GLU A 263 15.25 -10.56 -9.51
N PRO A 264 16.11 -11.56 -9.21
CA PRO A 264 16.36 -12.68 -10.11
C PRO A 264 15.15 -13.61 -10.34
N VAL A 265 14.08 -13.47 -9.55
CA VAL A 265 12.86 -14.29 -9.66
C VAL A 265 11.87 -13.67 -10.66
N HIS A 266 12.07 -12.41 -11.03
CA HIS A 266 11.19 -11.71 -11.96
C HIS A 266 11.28 -12.29 -13.39
N THR A 267 10.11 -12.48 -14.00
CA THR A 267 9.96 -13.16 -15.30
C THR A 267 10.07 -12.19 -16.48
N THR A 268 9.91 -10.88 -16.27
CA THR A 268 9.91 -9.87 -17.35
C THR A 268 10.73 -8.63 -16.97
N ILE A 269 11.35 -8.00 -17.98
CA ILE A 269 12.11 -6.73 -17.79
C ILE A 269 11.22 -5.63 -17.20
N SER A 270 9.97 -5.54 -17.64
CA SER A 270 9.03 -4.54 -17.13
C SER A 270 8.68 -4.78 -15.65
N SER A 271 8.63 -6.03 -15.18
CA SER A 271 8.44 -6.33 -13.75
C SER A 271 9.65 -5.95 -12.90
N VAL A 272 10.87 -6.22 -13.41
CA VAL A 272 12.12 -5.73 -12.81
C VAL A 272 12.13 -4.21 -12.73
N MET A 273 11.72 -3.53 -13.81
CA MET A 273 11.69 -2.07 -13.86
C MET A 273 10.66 -1.48 -12.88
N PHE A 274 9.47 -2.08 -12.77
CA PHE A 274 8.47 -1.68 -11.79
C PHE A 274 9.02 -1.77 -10.37
N THR A 275 9.66 -2.89 -10.04
CA THR A 275 10.30 -3.13 -8.75
C THR A 275 11.37 -2.07 -8.44
N HIS A 276 12.22 -1.73 -9.42
CA HIS A 276 13.25 -0.69 -9.25
C HIS A 276 12.68 0.70 -9.05
N LEU A 277 11.72 1.08 -9.88
CA LEU A 277 11.08 2.39 -9.75
C LEU A 277 10.34 2.50 -8.41
N LEU A 278 9.68 1.43 -7.96
CA LEU A 278 9.02 1.43 -6.65
C LEU A 278 10.02 1.58 -5.50
N MET A 279 11.04 0.73 -5.45
CA MET A 279 11.92 0.59 -4.28
C MET A 279 13.12 1.52 -4.26
N SER A 280 13.58 1.99 -5.41
CA SER A 280 14.76 2.87 -5.52
C SER A 280 14.42 4.31 -5.88
N VAL A 281 13.19 4.60 -6.30
CA VAL A 281 12.72 5.96 -6.60
C VAL A 281 11.55 6.32 -5.70
N PHE A 282 10.41 5.67 -5.88
CA PHE A 282 9.14 6.14 -5.35
C PHE A 282 9.08 6.10 -3.81
N ILE A 283 9.35 4.95 -3.19
CA ILE A 283 9.30 4.80 -1.72
C ILE A 283 10.37 5.68 -1.04
N PRO A 284 11.65 5.67 -1.45
CA PRO A 284 12.65 6.58 -0.88
C PRO A 284 12.28 8.06 -1.05
N ALA A 285 11.73 8.46 -2.21
CA ALA A 285 11.29 9.83 -2.45
C ALA A 285 10.15 10.22 -1.50
N LEU A 286 9.13 9.37 -1.33
CA LEU A 286 8.04 9.61 -0.39
C LEU A 286 8.54 9.68 1.06
N TYR A 287 9.46 8.80 1.45
CA TYR A 287 10.08 8.84 2.77
C TYR A 287 10.82 10.16 3.00
N MET A 288 11.65 10.58 2.05
CA MET A 288 12.41 11.84 2.16
C MET A 288 11.50 13.06 2.14
N LEU A 289 10.47 13.06 1.30
CA LEU A 289 9.45 14.10 1.28
C LEU A 289 8.77 14.20 2.65
N GLY A 290 8.28 13.09 3.18
CA GLY A 290 7.64 13.03 4.50
C GLY A 290 8.56 13.51 5.62
N LEU A 291 9.82 13.09 5.62
CA LEU A 291 10.83 13.53 6.57
C LEU A 291 11.05 15.06 6.51
N VAL A 292 11.16 15.63 5.30
CA VAL A 292 11.30 17.09 5.14
C VAL A 292 10.06 17.80 5.69
N LEU A 293 8.86 17.37 5.31
CA LEU A 293 7.60 17.96 5.80
C LEU A 293 7.51 17.93 7.32
N VAL A 294 7.92 16.82 7.94
CA VAL A 294 7.95 16.63 9.39
C VAL A 294 8.93 17.57 10.06
N LEU A 295 10.15 17.67 9.54
CA LEU A 295 11.22 18.50 10.09
C LEU A 295 10.90 19.99 9.96
N THR A 296 10.14 20.36 8.94
CA THR A 296 9.83 21.77 8.66
C THR A 296 8.47 22.20 9.20
N GLY A 297 7.82 21.34 10.01
CA GLY A 297 6.57 21.66 10.69
C GLY A 297 5.38 21.90 9.74
N GLN A 298 5.39 21.26 8.56
CA GLN A 298 4.31 21.43 7.56
C GLN A 298 2.99 20.80 8.00
N LEU A 299 1.90 21.19 7.31
CA LEU A 299 0.53 20.82 7.64
C LEU A 299 0.36 19.30 7.89
N PRO A 300 -0.30 18.90 8.99
CA PRO A 300 -0.49 17.49 9.34
C PRO A 300 -1.13 16.65 8.24
N ALA A 301 -2.09 17.21 7.50
CA ALA A 301 -2.81 16.52 6.45
C ALA A 301 -1.92 16.18 5.23
N LEU A 302 -0.96 17.05 4.86
CA LEU A 302 0.02 16.75 3.80
C LEU A 302 0.91 15.59 4.23
N THR A 303 1.42 15.64 5.46
CA THR A 303 2.22 14.58 6.06
C THR A 303 1.44 13.26 6.11
N SER A 304 0.15 13.33 6.42
CA SER A 304 -0.78 12.18 6.40
C SER A 304 -0.90 11.57 5.01
N GLY A 305 -1.11 12.39 3.98
CA GLY A 305 -1.21 11.94 2.59
C GLY A 305 0.06 11.23 2.13
N VAL A 306 1.24 11.82 2.40
CA VAL A 306 2.54 11.21 2.10
C VAL A 306 2.72 9.90 2.85
N MET A 307 2.34 9.85 4.13
CA MET A 307 2.42 8.65 4.96
C MET A 307 1.52 7.53 4.43
N ARG A 308 0.28 7.84 4.02
CA ARG A 308 -0.65 6.87 3.41
C ARG A 308 -0.11 6.31 2.10
N LEU A 309 0.47 7.17 1.25
CA LEU A 309 1.14 6.73 0.03
C LEU A 309 2.33 5.84 0.38
N LEU A 310 3.22 6.28 1.27
CA LEU A 310 4.39 5.51 1.68
C LEU A 310 4.01 4.12 2.20
N PHE A 311 3.00 4.05 3.06
CA PHE A 311 2.50 2.83 3.65
C PHE A 311 1.87 1.88 2.62
N THR A 312 1.11 2.42 1.67
CA THR A 312 0.60 1.63 0.54
C THR A 312 1.76 1.05 -0.27
N GLY A 313 2.82 1.82 -0.50
CA GLY A 313 3.99 1.37 -1.24
C GLY A 313 4.77 0.31 -0.49
N PHE A 314 4.82 0.45 0.83
CA PHE A 314 5.38 -0.54 1.73
C PHE A 314 4.62 -1.87 1.65
N GLN A 315 3.28 -1.83 1.69
CA GLN A 315 2.43 -3.00 1.53
C GLN A 315 2.60 -3.64 0.16
N VAL A 316 2.65 -2.85 -0.92
CA VAL A 316 2.95 -3.34 -2.26
C VAL A 316 4.32 -4.02 -2.29
N GLY A 317 5.33 -3.43 -1.64
CA GLY A 317 6.65 -4.04 -1.52
C GLY A 317 6.64 -5.37 -0.79
N LEU A 318 5.90 -5.47 0.32
CA LEU A 318 5.75 -6.73 1.04
C LEU A 318 5.09 -7.81 0.18
N LEU A 319 4.12 -7.42 -0.65
CA LEU A 319 3.54 -8.34 -1.64
C LEU A 319 4.58 -8.79 -2.67
N LEU A 320 5.46 -7.90 -3.14
CA LEU A 320 6.55 -8.29 -4.03
C LEU A 320 7.45 -9.33 -3.36
N VAL A 321 7.88 -9.07 -2.12
CA VAL A 321 8.69 -9.99 -1.30
C VAL A 321 8.01 -11.36 -1.16
N PHE A 322 6.70 -11.35 -0.89
CA PHE A 322 5.89 -12.55 -0.80
C PHE A 322 5.84 -13.34 -2.12
N PHE A 323 5.57 -12.65 -3.25
CA PHE A 323 5.54 -13.30 -4.57
C PHE A 323 6.91 -13.77 -5.06
N GLY A 324 7.99 -13.15 -4.58
CA GLY A 324 9.37 -13.58 -4.81
C GLY A 324 9.79 -14.79 -3.97
N ALA A 325 8.86 -15.40 -3.22
CA ALA A 325 9.08 -16.56 -2.37
C ALA A 325 10.17 -16.36 -1.29
N ARG A 326 10.36 -15.13 -0.81
CA ARG A 326 11.27 -14.84 0.32
C ARG A 326 10.46 -14.35 1.51
N ALA A 327 10.24 -15.21 2.49
CA ALA A 327 9.69 -14.81 3.78
C ALA A 327 10.69 -15.19 4.85
N ASP A 328 11.43 -14.21 5.34
CA ASP A 328 12.35 -14.36 6.45
C ASP A 328 11.86 -13.56 7.68
N LEU A 329 12.66 -13.54 8.74
CA LEU A 329 12.36 -12.76 9.94
C LEU A 329 12.15 -11.27 9.64
N LYS A 330 12.87 -10.68 8.67
CA LYS A 330 12.68 -9.28 8.30
C LYS A 330 11.33 -9.09 7.64
N THR A 331 10.91 -9.98 6.73
CA THR A 331 9.57 -9.93 6.10
C THR A 331 8.49 -9.93 7.17
N LEU A 332 8.65 -10.76 8.18
CA LEU A 332 7.74 -10.85 9.31
C LEU A 332 7.70 -9.57 10.14
N VAL A 333 8.86 -9.03 10.52
CA VAL A 333 8.98 -7.77 11.27
C VAL A 333 8.32 -6.63 10.50
N LEU A 334 8.59 -6.52 9.20
CA LEU A 334 8.01 -5.50 8.34
C LEU A 334 6.47 -5.66 8.28
N SER A 335 5.98 -6.89 8.14
CA SER A 335 4.54 -7.16 8.06
C SER A 335 3.81 -6.86 9.38
N LEU A 336 4.42 -7.20 10.52
CA LEU A 336 3.90 -6.87 11.85
C LEU A 336 3.92 -5.36 12.12
N TRP A 337 4.98 -4.67 11.70
CA TRP A 337 5.06 -3.21 11.78
C TRP A 337 3.94 -2.56 10.99
N THR A 338 3.74 -2.99 9.74
CA THR A 338 2.64 -2.52 8.90
C THR A 338 1.30 -2.78 9.58
N LEU A 339 1.07 -4.00 10.04
CA LEU A 339 -0.19 -4.33 10.70
C LEU A 339 -0.42 -3.47 11.96
N GLY A 340 0.58 -3.33 12.82
CA GLY A 340 0.52 -2.53 14.04
C GLY A 340 0.26 -1.04 13.78
N ASP A 341 0.91 -0.45 12.77
CA ASP A 341 0.66 0.94 12.39
C ASP A 341 -0.72 1.14 11.76
N GLY A 342 -1.21 0.17 10.98
CA GLY A 342 -2.58 0.17 10.48
C GLY A 342 -3.62 0.16 11.59
N VAL A 343 -3.39 -0.66 12.64
CA VAL A 343 -4.24 -0.70 13.83
C VAL A 343 -4.14 0.59 14.63
N ARG A 344 -2.94 1.16 14.80
CA ARG A 344 -2.76 2.47 15.46
C ARG A 344 -3.56 3.56 14.73
N ALA A 345 -3.45 3.62 13.40
CA ALA A 345 -4.19 4.56 12.58
C ALA A 345 -5.70 4.37 12.71
N TYR A 346 -6.16 3.11 12.81
CA TYR A 346 -7.55 2.79 13.07
C TYR A 346 -8.03 3.29 14.43
N MET A 347 -7.32 2.94 15.50
CA MET A 347 -7.69 3.32 16.86
C MET A 347 -7.74 4.84 17.01
N GLY A 348 -6.83 5.56 16.37
CA GLY A 348 -6.87 7.03 16.33
C GLY A 348 -8.06 7.61 15.57
N ALA A 349 -8.62 6.89 14.59
CA ALA A 349 -9.82 7.30 13.88
C ALA A 349 -11.12 7.02 14.68
N LEU A 350 -11.07 6.07 15.62
CA LEU A 350 -12.23 5.71 16.46
C LEU A 350 -12.37 6.57 17.71
N THR A 351 -11.28 7.15 18.22
CA THR A 351 -11.32 8.07 19.35
C THR A 351 -12.04 9.36 18.92
N PRO A 352 -13.27 9.61 19.38
CA PRO A 352 -13.95 10.86 19.11
C PRO A 352 -13.20 11.98 19.84
N TYR A 353 -12.99 13.10 19.16
CA TYR A 353 -12.59 14.35 19.81
C TYR A 353 -13.74 14.92 20.65
#